data_AF-A0A2E5I4R7-F1
#
_entry.id   AF-A0A2E5I4R7-F1
#
_cell.length_a   1.000
_cell.length_b   1.000
_cell.length_c   1.000
_cell.angle_alpha   90.00
_cell.angle_beta   90.00
_cell.angle_gamma   90.00
#
_symmetry.space_group_name_H-M   'P 1'
#
loop_
_entity.id
_entity.type
_entity.pdbx_description
1 polymer ?
#
loop_
_entity_poly.entity_id
_entity_poly.type
_entity_poly.pdbx_seq_one_letter_code
_entity_poly.pdbx_strand_id
1 'polypeptide(L)'
;MKNTYLVSRNPKKGSSFKNLEVAISLVALILNACTDPADTLLTEEQKKDKSFVFPPHMNEVKCNACHGLETRISKIGGLISHNTGQDCIECHSLEGAGSGVYTVAGSIFHVDQETPFPNILVKLFPNKSRTGNPVAVLEVDGLGNFYTTEDILPEGKGDGEVGMLYPSVVTDDNQIDMPIAFSTSMGGCNSCHGVTIPRIFAK
;
A
#
# COMPACT_ATOMS: atom_id res chain seq x y z
N MET A 1 -30.59 0.90 49.81
CA MET A 1 -29.34 0.20 49.43
C MET A 1 -29.22 -1.08 50.23
N LYS A 2 -29.10 -2.22 49.55
CA LYS A 2 -28.36 -3.45 49.87
C LYS A 2 -29.12 -4.66 49.35
N ASN A 3 -28.74 -5.07 48.14
CA ASN A 3 -29.02 -6.37 47.57
C ASN A 3 -27.66 -7.04 47.39
N THR A 4 -27.46 -8.22 47.99
CA THR A 4 -26.38 -9.22 47.80
C THR A 4 -26.51 -10.24 48.96
N TYR A 5 -26.30 -11.55 48.87
CA TYR A 5 -25.69 -12.45 47.88
C TYR A 5 -26.09 -13.92 48.22
N LEU A 6 -26.08 -14.80 47.20
CA LEU A 6 -25.61 -16.20 47.16
C LEU A 6 -26.36 -17.39 47.81
N VAL A 7 -26.86 -18.25 46.90
CA VAL A 7 -26.58 -19.71 46.70
C VAL A 7 -26.76 -20.71 47.86
N SER A 8 -27.59 -21.75 47.63
CA SER A 8 -27.30 -23.13 48.08
C SER A 8 -28.12 -24.23 47.36
N ARG A 9 -27.40 -25.10 46.62
CA ARG A 9 -27.41 -26.59 46.53
C ARG A 9 -28.70 -27.43 46.28
N ASN A 10 -28.68 -28.08 45.11
CA ASN A 10 -29.11 -29.44 44.62
C ASN A 10 -29.37 -30.61 45.64
N PRO A 11 -29.80 -31.85 45.24
CA PRO A 11 -30.55 -32.38 44.06
C PRO A 11 -31.55 -33.56 44.40
N LYS A 12 -32.31 -34.09 43.41
CA LYS A 12 -32.79 -35.51 43.20
C LYS A 12 -34.02 -35.50 42.26
N LYS A 13 -34.33 -36.44 41.35
CA LYS A 13 -33.69 -37.58 40.65
C LYS A 13 -34.78 -38.14 39.69
N GLY A 14 -34.42 -38.57 38.48
CA GLY A 14 -35.28 -39.33 37.53
C GLY A 14 -35.90 -38.46 36.43
N SER A 15 -35.96 -38.83 35.15
CA SER A 15 -35.81 -40.13 34.49
C SER A 15 -35.52 -39.92 32.99
N SER A 16 -34.63 -40.76 32.43
CA SER A 16 -34.56 -41.29 31.06
C SER A 16 -35.16 -40.47 29.91
N PHE A 17 -34.32 -40.03 28.94
CA PHE A 17 -34.58 -40.21 27.50
C PHE A 17 -33.28 -39.95 26.68
N LYS A 18 -32.82 -41.02 26.02
CA LYS A 18 -32.25 -41.10 24.65
C LYS A 18 -30.99 -40.29 24.29
N ASN A 19 -29.88 -41.04 24.17
CA ASN A 19 -28.83 -41.00 23.15
C ASN A 19 -28.66 -39.71 22.33
N LEU A 20 -27.58 -38.97 22.59
CA LEU A 20 -26.85 -38.23 21.56
C LEU A 20 -25.40 -38.02 22.03
N GLU A 21 -24.51 -38.93 21.63
CA GLU A 21 -23.07 -38.75 21.78
C GLU A 21 -22.61 -37.62 20.85
N VAL A 22 -22.12 -36.52 21.41
CA VAL A 22 -21.33 -35.53 20.69
C VAL A 22 -20.22 -35.01 21.60
N ALA A 23 -19.03 -34.93 20.99
CA ALA A 23 -17.86 -34.11 21.33
C ALA A 23 -16.67 -34.86 21.95
N ILE A 24 -15.94 -35.56 21.08
CA ILE A 24 -14.49 -35.76 21.21
C ILE A 24 -13.83 -34.39 21.04
N SER A 25 -13.13 -33.96 22.08
CA SER A 25 -12.26 -32.78 22.08
C SER A 25 -10.98 -33.13 21.31
N LEU A 26 -10.80 -32.55 20.12
CA LEU A 26 -9.52 -32.55 19.43
C LEU A 26 -9.08 -31.09 19.23
N VAL A 27 -8.12 -30.68 20.03
CA VAL A 27 -7.42 -29.40 19.90
C VAL A 27 -6.55 -29.49 18.64
N ALA A 28 -6.95 -28.78 17.58
CA ALA A 28 -6.10 -28.55 16.42
C ALA A 28 -5.41 -27.18 16.57
N LEU A 29 -4.09 -27.20 16.79
CA LEU A 29 -3.24 -26.05 16.49
C LEU A 29 -3.27 -25.85 14.98
N ILE A 30 -3.90 -24.77 14.51
CA ILE A 30 -3.85 -24.37 13.10
C ILE A 30 -2.72 -23.35 12.96
N LEU A 31 -1.62 -23.80 12.36
CA LEU A 31 -0.66 -22.92 11.71
C LEU A 31 -1.36 -22.27 10.51
N ASN A 32 -1.33 -20.95 10.45
CA ASN A 32 -1.78 -20.17 9.30
C ASN A 32 -0.95 -20.54 8.06
N ALA A 33 -1.59 -21.23 7.13
CA ALA A 33 -1.24 -21.20 5.72
C ALA A 33 -2.53 -20.86 4.95
N CYS A 34 -2.57 -19.68 4.36
CA CYS A 34 -3.61 -19.30 3.41
C CYS A 34 -3.43 -20.12 2.14
N THR A 35 -4.26 -21.15 1.95
CA THR A 35 -4.50 -21.75 0.64
C THR A 35 -6.00 -21.88 0.44
N ASP A 36 -6.53 -21.27 -0.61
CA ASP A 36 -7.94 -21.34 -0.98
C ASP A 36 -8.38 -22.78 -1.30
N PRO A 37 -9.62 -23.17 -0.97
CA PRO A 37 -10.09 -24.56 -1.03
C PRO A 37 -10.55 -25.00 -2.44
N ALA A 38 -9.96 -24.46 -3.50
CA ALA A 38 -10.35 -24.78 -4.88
C ALA A 38 -9.39 -25.75 -5.59
N ASP A 39 -8.29 -26.17 -4.96
CA ASP A 39 -7.21 -26.89 -5.65
C ASP A 39 -7.31 -28.43 -5.54
N THR A 40 -8.43 -28.96 -5.06
CA THR A 40 -8.58 -30.40 -4.74
C THR A 40 -9.18 -31.28 -5.83
N LEU A 41 -9.18 -30.93 -7.13
CA LEU A 41 -9.61 -31.87 -8.19
C LEU A 41 -8.99 -31.60 -9.58
N LEU A 42 -7.67 -31.66 -9.75
CA LEU A 42 -7.06 -31.79 -11.09
C LEU A 42 -5.99 -32.87 -11.09
N THR A 43 -6.03 -33.74 -12.11
CA THR A 43 -5.09 -34.84 -12.29
C THR A 43 -3.74 -34.35 -12.85
N GLU A 44 -2.67 -35.05 -12.49
CA GLU A 44 -1.25 -34.67 -12.69
C GLU A 44 -0.87 -34.27 -14.13
N GLU A 45 -1.62 -34.69 -15.15
CA GLU A 45 -1.33 -34.35 -16.55
C GLU A 45 -1.79 -32.95 -16.97
N GLN A 46 -2.74 -32.33 -16.26
CA GLN A 46 -3.21 -30.96 -16.58
C GLN A 46 -2.40 -29.87 -15.87
N LYS A 47 -1.51 -30.23 -14.93
CA LYS A 47 -0.63 -29.30 -14.21
C LYS A 47 0.55 -28.81 -15.07
N LYS A 48 0.87 -29.53 -16.14
CA LYS A 48 2.07 -29.28 -16.97
C LYS A 48 1.89 -28.13 -17.99
N ASP A 49 0.67 -27.70 -18.28
CA ASP A 49 0.39 -26.71 -19.34
C ASP A 49 -0.08 -25.34 -18.81
N LYS A 50 0.00 -25.11 -17.50
CA LYS A 50 -0.28 -23.79 -16.87
C LYS A 50 0.79 -23.28 -15.92
N SER A 51 1.95 -23.93 -15.87
CA SER A 51 3.10 -23.40 -15.13
C SER A 51 3.98 -22.53 -16.03
N PHE A 52 3.42 -21.45 -16.56
CA PHE A 52 4.20 -20.21 -16.66
C PHE A 52 3.73 -19.29 -15.54
N VAL A 53 3.84 -19.81 -14.32
CA VAL A 53 3.84 -18.97 -13.13
C VAL A 53 5.16 -18.22 -13.20
N PHE A 54 5.12 -16.95 -13.63
CA PHE A 54 6.24 -16.05 -13.35
C PHE A 54 6.50 -16.15 -11.85
N PRO A 55 7.73 -16.49 -11.42
CA PRO A 55 8.03 -16.59 -10.01
C PRO A 55 7.63 -15.27 -9.33
N PRO A 56 7.01 -15.31 -8.14
CA PRO A 56 6.84 -14.11 -7.34
C PRO A 56 8.24 -13.55 -7.10
N HIS A 57 8.56 -12.46 -7.80
CA HIS A 57 9.70 -11.56 -7.67
C HIS A 57 10.88 -12.15 -6.89
N MET A 58 11.88 -12.65 -7.63
CA MET A 58 13.14 -13.14 -7.06
C MET A 58 13.82 -11.99 -6.31
N ASN A 59 13.94 -12.14 -5.00
CA ASN A 59 14.54 -11.23 -4.02
C ASN A 59 16.05 -10.95 -4.22
N GLU A 60 16.69 -11.56 -5.22
CA GLU A 60 18.13 -11.42 -5.47
C GLU A 60 18.49 -10.98 -6.90
N VAL A 61 17.50 -10.87 -7.80
CA VAL A 61 17.77 -10.40 -9.17
C VAL A 61 17.52 -8.90 -9.22
N LYS A 62 18.57 -8.13 -9.52
CA LYS A 62 18.49 -6.71 -9.86
C LYS A 62 17.69 -6.53 -11.16
N CYS A 63 16.37 -6.63 -11.08
CA CYS A 63 15.48 -6.69 -12.23
C CYS A 63 15.50 -5.39 -13.05
N ASN A 64 15.82 -4.25 -12.44
CA ASN A 64 15.87 -2.98 -13.18
C ASN A 64 17.02 -2.88 -14.18
N ALA A 65 18.03 -3.76 -14.12
CA ALA A 65 18.98 -3.92 -15.23
C ALA A 65 18.28 -4.39 -16.53
N CYS A 66 17.16 -5.12 -16.43
CA CYS A 66 16.39 -5.64 -17.56
C CYS A 66 15.09 -4.85 -17.80
N HIS A 67 14.48 -4.31 -16.74
CA HIS A 67 13.14 -3.72 -16.74
C HIS A 67 13.13 -2.23 -16.34
N GLY A 68 14.29 -1.60 -16.14
CA GLY A 68 14.38 -0.22 -15.67
C GLY A 68 13.81 0.81 -16.63
N LEU A 69 13.69 0.46 -17.91
CA LEU A 69 13.12 1.32 -18.96
C LEU A 69 11.60 1.18 -19.10
N GLU A 70 10.95 0.30 -18.32
CA GLU A 70 9.50 0.18 -18.36
C GLU A 70 8.84 1.44 -17.84
N THR A 71 7.97 2.03 -18.64
CA THR A 71 7.15 3.16 -18.19
C THR A 71 6.09 2.68 -17.21
N ARG A 72 6.12 3.22 -15.99
CA ARG A 72 5.16 2.92 -14.93
C ARG A 72 4.67 4.24 -14.34
N ILE A 73 3.36 4.44 -14.39
CA ILE A 73 2.70 5.64 -13.89
C ILE A 73 1.48 5.17 -13.11
N SER A 74 1.30 5.67 -11.90
CA SER A 74 0.11 5.43 -11.11
C SER A 74 -1.12 6.00 -11.80
N LYS A 75 -2.26 5.31 -11.64
CA LYS A 75 -3.53 5.69 -12.26
C LYS A 75 -4.67 5.53 -11.28
N ILE A 76 -5.62 6.47 -11.31
CA ILE A 76 -6.84 6.41 -10.51
C ILE A 76 -7.53 5.05 -10.73
N GLY A 77 -7.93 4.41 -9.63
CA GLY A 77 -8.55 3.08 -9.62
C GLY A 77 -7.58 1.92 -9.92
N GLY A 78 -6.31 2.19 -10.22
CA GLY A 78 -5.29 1.16 -10.43
C GLY A 78 -5.00 0.36 -9.16
N LEU A 79 -4.77 -0.96 -9.31
CA LEU A 79 -4.54 -1.88 -8.18
C LEU A 79 -3.23 -2.68 -8.34
N ILE A 80 -2.31 -2.21 -9.19
CA ILE A 80 -1.06 -2.92 -9.49
C ILE A 80 0.02 -2.64 -8.42
N SER A 81 -0.02 -1.47 -7.78
CA SER A 81 0.91 -1.14 -6.71
C SER A 81 0.69 -2.02 -5.48
N HIS A 82 1.63 -1.97 -4.54
CA HIS A 82 1.59 -2.76 -3.31
C HIS A 82 2.42 -2.05 -2.24
N ASN A 83 2.42 -2.60 -1.02
CA ASN A 83 3.21 -2.10 0.10
C ASN A 83 2.94 -0.63 0.46
N THR A 84 1.67 -0.21 0.43
CA THR A 84 1.26 1.16 0.74
C THR A 84 1.89 1.66 2.05
N GLY A 85 2.60 2.79 1.97
CA GLY A 85 3.33 3.41 3.08
C GLY A 85 4.78 2.97 3.25
N GLN A 86 5.28 2.01 2.45
CA GLN A 86 6.72 1.71 2.35
C GLN A 86 7.38 2.57 1.26
N ASP A 87 8.70 2.74 1.32
CA ASP A 87 9.42 3.50 0.29
C ASP A 87 9.53 2.70 -1.01
N CYS A 88 8.75 3.09 -2.02
CA CYS A 88 8.72 2.39 -3.29
C CYS A 88 10.08 2.39 -4.00
N ILE A 89 10.91 3.42 -3.78
CA ILE A 89 12.21 3.55 -4.45
C ILE A 89 13.22 2.50 -3.95
N GLU A 90 13.03 1.92 -2.76
CA GLU A 90 13.88 0.81 -2.30
C GLU A 90 13.85 -0.35 -3.30
N CYS A 91 12.66 -0.71 -3.80
CA CYS A 91 12.48 -1.73 -4.83
C CYS A 91 12.60 -1.18 -6.26
N HIS A 92 12.17 0.05 -6.50
CA HIS A 92 12.11 0.67 -7.84
C HIS A 92 13.26 1.65 -8.09
N SER A 93 14.46 1.32 -7.62
CA SER A 93 15.71 2.01 -7.94
C SER A 93 16.48 1.29 -9.05
N LEU A 94 17.54 1.89 -9.59
CA LEU A 94 18.42 1.25 -10.58
C LEU A 94 18.94 -0.11 -10.13
N GLU A 95 19.19 -0.28 -8.83
CA GLU A 95 19.71 -1.51 -8.23
C GLU A 95 18.61 -2.41 -7.65
N GLY A 96 17.35 -1.98 -7.73
CA GLY A 96 16.21 -2.66 -7.13
C GLY A 96 15.63 -3.79 -7.98
N ALA A 97 14.76 -4.58 -7.34
CA ALA A 97 14.10 -5.75 -7.92
C ALA A 97 12.72 -5.45 -8.55
N GLY A 98 12.16 -4.25 -8.33
CA GLY A 98 10.92 -3.80 -8.95
C GLY A 98 11.15 -3.42 -10.42
N SER A 99 10.11 -3.52 -11.25
CA SER A 99 10.15 -3.07 -12.65
C SER A 99 9.96 -1.56 -12.77
N GLY A 100 10.75 -0.91 -13.64
CA GLY A 100 10.77 0.54 -13.78
C GLY A 100 11.52 1.22 -12.65
N VAL A 101 12.28 2.28 -12.99
CA VAL A 101 12.98 3.12 -12.01
C VAL A 101 12.12 4.34 -11.73
N TYR A 102 11.64 4.47 -10.49
CA TYR A 102 10.72 5.54 -10.12
C TYR A 102 11.49 6.85 -9.87
N THR A 103 11.04 7.92 -10.52
CA THR A 103 11.54 9.28 -10.33
C THR A 103 10.94 9.91 -9.08
N VAL A 104 9.65 9.65 -8.83
CA VAL A 104 8.91 10.11 -7.64
C VAL A 104 7.91 9.04 -7.28
N ALA A 105 7.80 8.71 -5.99
CA ALA A 105 6.81 7.77 -5.50
C ALA A 105 6.46 8.01 -4.02
N GLY A 106 5.23 7.66 -3.65
CA GLY A 106 4.82 7.58 -2.26
C GLY A 106 3.36 7.17 -2.08
N SER A 107 2.84 7.39 -0.88
CA SER A 107 1.48 7.02 -0.49
C SER A 107 0.78 8.14 0.26
N ILE A 108 -0.52 8.30 0.02
CA ILE A 108 -1.38 9.25 0.72
C ILE A 108 -2.36 8.50 1.64
N PHE A 109 -2.58 9.08 2.81
CA PHE A 109 -3.49 8.55 3.83
C PHE A 109 -4.61 9.55 4.14
N HIS A 110 -5.67 9.06 4.77
CA HIS A 110 -6.63 9.93 5.44
C HIS A 110 -5.97 10.60 6.65
N VAL A 111 -6.66 11.55 7.26
CA VAL A 111 -6.19 12.27 8.46
C VAL A 111 -5.84 11.36 9.65
N ASP A 112 -6.33 10.11 9.67
CA ASP A 112 -5.96 9.08 10.64
C ASP A 112 -4.52 8.55 10.45
N GLN A 113 -3.91 8.81 9.29
CA GLN A 113 -2.58 8.36 8.87
C GLN A 113 -2.41 6.83 8.81
N GLU A 114 -3.50 6.08 8.85
CA GLU A 114 -3.50 4.62 8.80
C GLU A 114 -4.24 4.12 7.55
N THR A 115 -5.35 4.76 7.21
CA THR A 115 -6.19 4.37 6.07
C THR A 115 -5.67 5.02 4.78
N PRO A 116 -5.32 4.25 3.74
CA PRO A 116 -4.93 4.81 2.44
C PRO A 116 -6.02 5.69 1.85
N PHE A 117 -5.64 6.79 1.19
CA PHE A 117 -6.56 7.73 0.56
C PHE A 117 -6.37 7.70 -0.97
N PRO A 118 -7.14 6.87 -1.69
CA PRO A 118 -6.98 6.65 -3.13
C PRO A 118 -7.69 7.71 -3.98
N ASN A 119 -7.43 7.67 -5.29
CA ASN A 119 -8.21 8.35 -6.34
C ASN A 119 -8.22 9.88 -6.24
N ILE A 120 -7.13 10.45 -5.77
CA ILE A 120 -6.88 11.90 -5.68
C ILE A 120 -5.64 12.26 -6.49
N LEU A 121 -5.19 13.52 -6.45
CA LEU A 121 -4.04 13.98 -7.23
C LEU A 121 -2.91 14.50 -6.32
N VAL A 122 -1.68 14.32 -6.77
CA VAL A 122 -0.51 15.02 -6.26
C VAL A 122 0.03 15.92 -7.37
N LYS A 123 0.11 17.22 -7.11
CA LYS A 123 0.65 18.21 -8.06
C LYS A 123 2.03 18.66 -7.60
N LEU A 124 2.97 18.73 -8.53
CA LEU A 124 4.33 19.20 -8.28
C LEU A 124 4.53 20.54 -8.98
N PHE A 125 4.89 21.56 -8.21
CA PHE A 125 5.11 22.91 -8.71
C PHE A 125 6.59 23.28 -8.71
N PRO A 126 7.07 24.10 -9.65
CA PRO A 126 8.46 24.54 -9.69
C PRO A 126 8.74 25.76 -8.78
N ASN A 127 7.76 26.16 -7.96
CA ASN A 127 7.80 27.41 -7.22
C ASN A 127 7.04 27.31 -5.89
N LYS A 128 7.46 28.10 -4.90
CA LYS A 128 6.96 28.00 -3.51
C LYS A 128 5.52 28.46 -3.39
N SER A 129 5.15 29.49 -4.15
CA SER A 129 3.78 30.01 -4.17
C SER A 129 2.77 29.07 -4.84
N ARG A 130 3.24 28.04 -5.56
CA ARG A 130 2.44 27.08 -6.34
C ARG A 130 1.53 27.76 -7.36
N THR A 131 1.99 28.89 -7.86
CA THR A 131 1.28 29.64 -8.90
C THR A 131 1.64 29.09 -10.28
N GLY A 132 0.71 29.23 -11.24
CA GLY A 132 0.89 28.72 -12.60
C GLY A 132 0.62 27.21 -12.73
N ASN A 133 1.11 26.61 -13.80
CA ASN A 133 0.89 25.20 -14.09
C ASN A 133 1.86 24.32 -13.30
N PRO A 134 1.40 23.18 -12.74
CA PRO A 134 2.30 22.19 -12.18
C PRO A 134 3.19 21.59 -13.28
N VAL A 135 4.42 21.23 -12.95
CA VAL A 135 5.34 20.51 -13.86
C VAL A 135 4.97 19.04 -13.98
N ALA A 136 4.27 18.49 -12.98
CA ALA A 136 3.72 17.14 -13.02
C ALA A 136 2.42 17.06 -12.21
N VAL A 137 1.50 16.23 -12.70
CA VAL A 137 0.28 15.84 -11.99
C VAL A 137 0.27 14.33 -11.91
N LEU A 138 0.43 13.81 -10.69
CA LEU A 138 0.47 12.38 -10.42
C LEU A 138 -0.89 11.95 -9.89
N GLU A 139 -1.42 10.88 -10.44
CA GLU A 139 -2.65 10.26 -9.96
C GLU A 139 -2.34 9.35 -8.78
N VAL A 140 -3.12 9.43 -7.70
CA VAL A 140 -3.06 8.45 -6.61
C VAL A 140 -3.98 7.29 -6.99
N ASP A 141 -3.41 6.09 -7.02
CA ASP A 141 -4.10 4.89 -7.44
C ASP A 141 -5.13 4.38 -6.41
N GLY A 142 -5.79 3.27 -6.74
CA GLY A 142 -6.85 2.67 -5.94
C GLY A 142 -6.37 2.11 -4.58
N LEU A 143 -5.06 2.02 -4.35
CA LEU A 143 -4.44 1.55 -3.11
C LEU A 143 -3.78 2.67 -2.32
N GLY A 144 -3.95 3.93 -2.75
CA GLY A 144 -3.40 5.11 -2.10
C GLY A 144 -1.95 5.42 -2.47
N ASN A 145 -1.40 4.78 -3.50
CA ASN A 145 -0.02 5.01 -3.94
C ASN A 145 0.03 5.93 -5.16
N PHE A 146 1.09 6.72 -5.27
CA PHE A 146 1.45 7.44 -6.48
C PHE A 146 2.89 7.11 -6.85
N TYR A 147 3.17 7.00 -8.14
CA TYR A 147 4.51 6.78 -8.66
C TYR A 147 4.60 7.15 -10.13
N THR A 148 5.79 7.52 -10.57
CA THR A 148 6.08 7.71 -11.98
C THR A 148 7.53 7.38 -12.30
N THR A 149 7.75 6.79 -13.48
CA THR A 149 9.07 6.66 -14.12
C THR A 149 9.34 7.80 -15.09
N GLU A 150 8.37 8.70 -15.31
CA GLU A 150 8.57 9.86 -16.18
C GLU A 150 9.57 10.83 -15.54
N ASP A 151 10.42 11.41 -16.38
CA ASP A 151 11.31 12.46 -15.94
C ASP A 151 10.50 13.70 -15.55
N ILE A 152 10.71 14.15 -14.31
CA ILE A 152 10.17 15.41 -13.82
C ILE A 152 11.34 16.38 -13.83
N LEU A 153 11.34 17.29 -14.79
CA LEU A 153 12.37 18.32 -14.92
C LEU A 153 11.97 19.52 -14.05
N PRO A 154 12.64 19.77 -12.91
CA PRO A 154 12.44 20.97 -12.11
C PRO A 154 13.08 22.17 -12.83
N GLU A 155 12.53 22.58 -13.95
CA GLU A 155 12.93 23.84 -14.59
C GLU A 155 12.38 25.00 -13.75
N GLY A 156 13.26 25.66 -13.00
CA GLY A 156 12.92 26.83 -12.20
C GLY A 156 12.42 27.97 -13.07
N LYS A 157 11.10 28.20 -13.09
CA LYS A 157 10.45 29.35 -13.75
C LYS A 157 9.66 30.24 -12.78
N GLY A 158 9.81 30.04 -11.47
CA GLY A 158 9.09 30.81 -10.45
C GLY A 158 9.95 31.17 -9.24
N ASP A 159 9.30 31.59 -8.15
CA ASP A 159 9.94 32.05 -6.88
C ASP A 159 10.62 30.94 -6.06
N GLY A 160 10.76 29.73 -6.61
CA GLY A 160 11.38 28.59 -5.98
C GLY A 160 12.87 28.46 -6.28
N GLU A 161 13.55 27.60 -5.51
CA GLU A 161 14.94 27.23 -5.78
C GLU A 161 15.03 26.30 -7.00
N VAL A 162 16.02 26.52 -7.87
CA VAL A 162 16.24 25.68 -9.06
C VAL A 162 16.50 24.25 -8.62
N GLY A 163 15.84 23.28 -9.27
CA GLY A 163 15.96 21.87 -8.89
C GLY A 163 14.98 21.40 -7.82
N MET A 164 14.22 22.31 -7.20
CA MET A 164 13.27 21.98 -6.13
C MET A 164 11.82 21.98 -6.64
N LEU A 165 11.06 21.01 -6.14
CA LEU A 165 9.64 20.81 -6.41
C LEU A 165 8.84 21.02 -5.13
N TYR A 166 7.72 21.70 -5.25
CA TYR A 166 6.81 22.03 -4.16
C TYR A 166 5.54 21.19 -4.34
N PRO A 167 5.34 20.13 -3.54
CA PRO A 167 4.18 19.27 -3.66
C PRO A 167 2.92 19.91 -3.08
N SER A 168 1.79 19.52 -3.65
CA SER A 168 0.46 19.72 -3.08
C SER A 168 -0.40 18.49 -3.32
N VAL A 169 -1.11 18.05 -2.29
CA VAL A 169 -2.14 17.01 -2.40
C VAL A 169 -3.47 17.69 -2.69
N VAL A 170 -4.17 17.23 -3.72
CA VAL A 170 -5.41 17.83 -4.21
C VAL A 170 -6.53 16.80 -4.18
N THR A 171 -7.57 17.12 -3.43
CA THR A 171 -8.85 16.40 -3.40
C THR A 171 -9.90 17.24 -4.14
N ASP A 172 -11.13 16.72 -4.28
CA ASP A 172 -12.22 17.47 -4.93
C ASP A 172 -12.57 18.75 -4.16
N ASP A 173 -12.45 18.73 -2.84
CA ASP A 173 -12.88 19.81 -1.95
C ASP A 173 -11.72 20.66 -1.41
N ASN A 174 -10.47 20.21 -1.55
CA ASN A 174 -9.35 20.82 -0.86
C ASN A 174 -8.00 20.67 -1.58
N GLN A 175 -7.08 21.57 -1.26
CA GLN A 175 -5.66 21.46 -1.61
C GLN A 175 -4.82 21.65 -0.35
N ILE A 176 -3.93 20.70 -0.09
CA ILE A 176 -3.00 20.73 1.02
C ILE A 176 -1.59 20.88 0.47
N ASP A 177 -1.00 22.02 0.74
CA ASP A 177 0.36 22.35 0.34
C ASP A 177 1.37 21.78 1.34
N MET A 178 2.30 20.97 0.85
CA MET A 178 3.34 20.42 1.71
C MET A 178 4.33 21.54 2.11
N PRO A 179 4.73 21.65 3.38
CA PRO A 179 5.52 22.80 3.83
C PRO A 179 6.95 22.84 3.25
N ILE A 180 7.45 21.70 2.79
CA ILE A 180 8.84 21.50 2.39
C ILE A 180 8.90 21.08 0.91
N ALA A 181 9.88 21.62 0.20
CA ALA A 181 10.19 21.23 -1.17
C ALA A 181 11.18 20.05 -1.20
N PHE A 182 11.24 19.33 -2.31
CA PHE A 182 12.17 18.23 -2.51
C PHE A 182 12.81 18.28 -3.89
N SER A 183 13.97 17.64 -4.03
CA SER A 183 14.61 17.36 -5.33
C SER A 183 14.24 15.94 -5.77
N THR A 184 14.13 15.69 -7.07
CA THR A 184 13.89 14.34 -7.62
C THR A 184 15.00 13.34 -7.27
N SER A 185 16.19 13.80 -6.86
CA SER A 185 17.22 12.94 -6.26
C SER A 185 16.77 12.26 -4.95
N MET A 186 15.69 12.74 -4.34
CA MET A 186 15.01 12.19 -3.17
C MET A 186 13.52 11.95 -3.48
N GLY A 187 13.23 11.29 -4.60
CA GLY A 187 11.86 11.04 -5.06
C GLY A 187 11.03 10.09 -4.20
N GLY A 188 11.64 9.36 -3.26
CA GLY A 188 10.98 8.38 -2.41
C GLY A 188 10.36 9.07 -1.20
N CYS A 189 9.11 9.51 -1.32
CA CYS A 189 8.48 10.33 -0.28
C CYS A 189 8.32 9.56 1.04
N ASN A 190 8.06 8.25 0.96
CA ASN A 190 7.93 7.39 2.15
C ASN A 190 9.25 7.02 2.82
N SER A 191 10.40 7.41 2.27
CA SER A 191 11.69 7.33 2.99
C SER A 191 11.71 8.19 4.26
N CYS A 192 10.91 9.25 4.28
CA CYS A 192 10.75 10.16 5.42
C CYS A 192 9.33 10.07 6.01
N HIS A 193 8.31 10.12 5.15
CA HIS A 193 6.91 10.12 5.57
C HIS A 193 6.45 8.75 6.06
N GLY A 194 6.11 8.67 7.34
CA GLY A 194 5.80 7.42 8.05
C GLY A 194 7.02 6.77 8.73
N VAL A 195 8.18 7.43 8.69
CA VAL A 195 9.42 6.97 9.33
C VAL A 195 9.90 8.00 10.35
N THR A 196 10.29 9.19 9.87
CA THR A 196 10.84 10.28 10.70
C THR A 196 9.88 11.45 10.86
N ILE A 197 8.91 11.56 9.95
CA ILE A 197 7.84 12.56 9.97
C ILE A 197 6.48 11.90 9.71
N PRO A 198 5.35 12.57 10.03
CA PRO A 198 4.01 12.06 9.76
C PRO A 198 3.83 11.58 8.31
N ARG A 199 2.94 10.59 8.11
CA ARG A 199 2.58 10.16 6.75
C ARG A 199 1.97 11.33 5.97
N ILE A 200 2.06 11.30 4.65
CA ILE A 200 1.38 12.30 3.84
C ILE A 200 -0.12 12.03 3.96
N PHE A 201 -0.90 13.01 4.40
CA PHE A 201 -2.33 12.83 4.59
C PHE A 201 -3.15 13.98 4.00
N ALA A 202 -4.39 13.66 3.68
CA ALA A 202 -5.39 14.62 3.24
C ALA A 202 -6.76 14.39 3.90
N LYS A 203 -7.61 15.40 3.76
CA LYS A 203 -9.00 15.38 4.20
C LYS A 203 -9.92 15.49 2.99
#